data_AF-A0A0M8Y9W2-F1
#
_entry.id   AF-A0A0M8Y9W2-F1
#
_cell.length_a   1.000
_cell.length_b   1.000
_cell.length_c   1.000
_cell.angle_alpha   90.00
_cell.angle_beta   90.00
_cell.angle_gamma   90.00
#
_symmetry.space_group_name_H-M   'P 1'
#
loop_
_entity.id
_entity.type
_entity.pdbx_description
1 polymer ?
#
loop_
_entity_poly.entity_id
_entity_poly.type
_entity_poly.pdbx_seq_one_letter_code
_entity_poly.pdbx_strand_id
1 'polypeptide(L)'
;MTLTAGLLTAVLTGTASACSCLPYDNEAQRYARAAHVFTGVVLSRSLELGDPSHSFDDLYRYTVKVALEYKGDVPATVDVLSPYQVSACGVDMSVGVNHLVFAKGDSSDGRVESQRCDGTRPASYGPPNTTLTTTAPTTPCNTATS
;
A
#
# COMPACT_ATOMS: atom_id res chain seq x y z
N MET A 1 21.86 -8.16 56.88
CA MET A 1 21.29 -7.12 55.98
C MET A 1 21.18 -7.72 54.59
N THR A 2 19.98 -8.09 54.16
CA THR A 2 19.70 -8.67 52.83
C THR A 2 19.37 -7.55 51.85
N LEU A 3 20.17 -7.41 50.79
CA LEU A 3 19.92 -6.47 49.68
C LEU A 3 19.19 -7.23 48.56
N THR A 4 17.88 -7.01 48.44
CA THR A 4 17.09 -7.46 47.29
C THR A 4 17.25 -6.45 46.15
N ALA A 5 18.05 -6.79 45.14
CA ALA A 5 18.14 -6.02 43.91
C ALA A 5 16.93 -6.35 43.00
N GLY A 6 15.95 -5.44 42.93
CA GLY A 6 14.84 -5.56 41.99
C GLY A 6 15.30 -5.18 40.58
N LEU A 7 15.31 -6.16 39.66
CA LEU A 7 15.47 -5.88 38.23
C LEU A 7 14.21 -5.17 37.72
N LEU A 8 14.32 -3.87 37.44
CA LEU A 8 13.32 -3.11 36.70
C LEU A 8 13.41 -3.46 35.22
N THR A 9 12.53 -4.34 34.73
CA THR A 9 12.30 -4.55 33.30
C THR A 9 11.61 -3.32 32.71
N ALA A 10 12.39 -2.43 32.11
CA ALA A 10 11.87 -1.34 31.30
C ALA A 10 11.24 -1.93 30.02
N VAL A 11 9.92 -1.92 29.94
CA VAL A 11 9.18 -2.27 28.72
C VAL A 11 9.26 -1.06 27.78
N LEU A 12 10.20 -1.07 26.83
CA LEU A 12 10.22 -0.08 25.75
C LEU A 12 9.02 -0.35 24.84
N THR A 13 7.92 0.37 25.05
CA THR A 13 6.80 0.42 24.11
C THR A 13 7.24 1.21 22.88
N GLY A 14 7.90 0.55 21.93
CA GLY A 14 8.16 1.12 20.62
C GLY A 14 6.83 1.52 19.99
N THR A 15 6.72 2.76 19.50
CA THR A 15 5.56 3.20 18.73
C THR A 15 5.52 2.38 17.44
N ALA A 16 4.71 1.33 17.42
CA ALA A 16 4.40 0.65 16.18
C ALA A 16 3.73 1.67 15.26
N SER A 17 4.41 2.10 14.20
CA SER A 17 3.79 2.83 13.10
C SER A 17 2.86 1.83 12.41
N ALA A 18 1.63 1.72 12.91
CA ALA A 18 0.58 0.99 12.24
C ALA A 18 0.12 1.86 11.08
N CYS A 19 0.16 1.31 9.86
CA CYS A 19 -0.37 1.98 8.69
C CYS A 19 -1.84 2.38 8.91
N SER A 20 -2.14 3.67 8.99
CA SER A 20 -3.51 4.19 8.99
C SER A 20 -3.79 4.82 7.63
N CYS A 21 -4.59 4.14 6.82
CA CYS A 21 -5.04 4.71 5.56
C CYS A 21 -5.96 5.91 5.81
N LEU A 22 -6.02 6.83 4.84
CA LEU A 22 -6.91 7.98 4.91
C LEU A 22 -8.37 7.51 5.16
N PRO A 23 -9.04 8.05 6.19
CA PRO A 23 -10.42 7.69 6.47
C PRO A 23 -11.30 8.12 5.29
N TYR A 24 -12.30 7.28 4.96
CA TYR A 24 -13.24 7.50 3.85
C TYR A 24 -12.63 7.52 2.44
N ASP A 25 -11.37 7.11 2.28
CA ASP A 25 -10.72 7.02 0.99
C ASP A 25 -11.29 5.87 0.13
N ASN A 26 -11.79 6.20 -1.06
CA ASN A 26 -12.39 5.26 -2.00
C ASN A 26 -11.52 5.00 -3.24
N GLU A 27 -11.81 3.93 -3.97
CA GLU A 27 -10.99 3.48 -5.12
C GLU A 27 -10.81 4.56 -6.19
N ALA A 28 -11.80 5.42 -6.44
CA ALA A 28 -11.69 6.51 -7.40
C ALA A 28 -10.71 7.59 -6.93
N GLN A 29 -10.66 7.89 -5.64
CA GLN A 29 -9.64 8.78 -5.06
C GLN A 29 -8.24 8.15 -5.14
N ARG A 30 -8.12 6.82 -5.01
CA ARG A 30 -6.85 6.11 -5.18
C ARG A 30 -6.37 6.13 -6.62
N TYR A 31 -7.29 5.89 -7.54
CA TYR A 31 -7.05 6.02 -8.98
C TYR A 31 -6.59 7.43 -9.35
N ALA A 32 -7.22 8.46 -8.78
CA ALA A 32 -6.89 9.86 -9.06
C ALA A 32 -5.45 10.20 -8.66
N ARG A 33 -4.98 9.75 -7.49
CA ARG A 33 -3.62 10.02 -6.98
C ARG A 33 -2.52 9.10 -7.50
N ALA A 34 -2.87 7.90 -8.00
CA ALA A 34 -1.88 6.97 -8.54
C ALA A 34 -1.21 7.56 -9.80
N ALA A 35 0.08 7.33 -9.98
CA ALA A 35 0.78 7.68 -11.21
C ALA A 35 0.49 6.64 -12.30
N HIS A 36 0.49 5.36 -11.91
CA HIS A 36 0.24 4.22 -12.79
C HIS A 36 -0.86 3.33 -12.20
N VAL A 37 -1.75 2.85 -13.07
CA VAL A 37 -2.77 1.85 -12.72
C VAL A 37 -2.81 0.81 -13.82
N PHE A 38 -2.56 -0.45 -13.48
CA PHE A 38 -2.50 -1.53 -14.46
C PHE A 38 -2.89 -2.86 -13.83
N THR A 39 -3.23 -3.83 -14.65
CA THR A 39 -3.32 -5.24 -14.24
C THR A 39 -2.08 -5.99 -14.69
N GLY A 40 -1.66 -6.97 -13.90
CA GLY A 40 -0.56 -7.85 -14.26
C GLY A 40 -0.41 -9.06 -13.36
N VAL A 41 0.23 -10.09 -13.91
CA VAL A 41 0.52 -11.33 -13.17
C VAL A 41 1.86 -11.19 -12.48
N VAL A 42 1.88 -11.43 -11.17
CA VAL A 42 3.11 -11.46 -10.39
C VAL A 42 3.91 -12.70 -10.77
N LEU A 43 5.09 -12.51 -11.35
CA LEU A 43 5.99 -13.60 -11.77
C LEU A 43 6.87 -14.09 -10.62
N SER A 44 7.36 -13.17 -9.79
CA SER A 44 8.25 -13.47 -8.67
C SER A 44 8.14 -12.44 -7.56
N ARG A 45 8.49 -12.86 -6.34
CA ARG A 45 8.67 -12.00 -5.17
C ARG A 45 10.06 -12.26 -4.59
N SER A 46 10.83 -11.19 -4.36
CA SER A 46 12.14 -11.26 -3.73
C SER A 46 12.29 -10.16 -2.68
N LEU A 47 13.04 -10.44 -1.61
CA LEU A 47 13.41 -9.44 -0.62
C LEU A 47 14.61 -8.64 -1.14
N GLU A 48 14.49 -7.32 -1.17
CA GLU A 48 15.56 -6.35 -1.36
C GLU A 48 15.92 -5.81 0.01
N LEU A 49 17.09 -6.20 0.50
CA LEU A 49 17.58 -5.73 1.79
C LEU A 49 18.04 -4.29 1.65
N GLY A 50 17.60 -3.45 2.57
CA GLY A 50 18.05 -2.07 2.67
C GLY A 50 19.41 -1.95 3.34
N ASP A 51 19.74 -0.73 3.77
CA ASP A 51 20.90 -0.45 4.61
C ASP A 51 20.64 -0.99 6.03
N PRO A 52 21.48 -1.89 6.55
CA PRO A 52 21.31 -2.43 7.91
C PRO A 52 21.37 -1.36 9.01
N SER A 53 21.84 -0.15 8.71
CA SER A 53 21.84 1.01 9.61
C SER A 53 20.48 1.70 9.72
N HIS A 54 19.57 1.43 8.78
CA HIS A 54 18.24 2.01 8.71
C HIS A 54 17.19 0.94 8.96
N SER A 55 16.52 1.01 10.11
CA SER A 55 15.41 0.09 10.38
C SER A 55 14.26 0.31 9.40
N PHE A 56 13.64 -0.79 8.95
CA PHE A 56 12.40 -0.80 8.15
C PHE A 56 12.52 -0.33 6.69
N ASP A 57 13.72 -0.39 6.11
CA ASP A 57 13.96 -0.04 4.70
C ASP A 57 13.99 -1.25 3.75
N ASP A 58 13.85 -2.47 4.29
CA ASP A 58 13.65 -3.69 3.50
C ASP A 58 12.35 -3.64 2.67
N LEU A 59 12.48 -3.99 1.39
CA LEU A 59 11.38 -3.99 0.44
C LEU A 59 11.14 -5.38 -0.16
N TYR A 60 9.88 -5.74 -0.38
CA TYR A 60 9.56 -6.74 -1.37
C TYR A 60 9.58 -6.12 -2.77
N ARG A 61 10.33 -6.75 -3.66
CA ARG A 61 10.29 -6.52 -5.10
C ARG A 61 9.44 -7.59 -5.76
N TYR A 62 8.37 -7.16 -6.40
CA TYR A 62 7.46 -8.01 -7.16
C TYR A 62 7.64 -7.76 -8.65
N THR A 63 8.17 -8.74 -9.38
CA THR A 63 8.27 -8.62 -10.84
C THR A 63 6.91 -8.97 -11.44
N VAL A 64 6.29 -8.00 -12.11
CA VAL A 64 4.93 -8.12 -12.64
C VAL A 64 4.96 -8.05 -14.15
N LYS A 65 4.35 -9.05 -14.81
CA LYS A 65 4.06 -8.99 -16.24
C LYS A 65 2.77 -8.21 -16.45
N VAL A 66 2.88 -7.02 -17.03
CA VAL A 66 1.74 -6.14 -17.30
C VAL A 66 0.85 -6.76 -18.38
N ALA A 67 -0.46 -6.71 -18.15
CA ALA A 67 -1.48 -7.25 -19.05
C ALA A 67 -2.34 -6.13 -19.67
N LEU A 68 -2.78 -5.17 -18.86
CA LEU A 68 -3.59 -4.04 -19.32
C LEU A 68 -3.31 -2.81 -18.46
N GLU A 69 -3.04 -1.68 -19.10
CA GLU A 69 -2.86 -0.38 -18.47
C GLU A 69 -4.18 0.40 -18.47
N TYR A 70 -4.52 0.98 -17.32
CA TYR A 70 -5.66 1.89 -17.15
C TYR A 70 -5.20 3.35 -17.05
N LYS A 71 -4.03 3.59 -16.45
CA LYS A 71 -3.45 4.91 -16.25
C LYS A 71 -1.93 4.86 -16.27
N GLY A 72 -1.33 5.92 -16.83
CA GLY A 72 0.12 6.02 -16.96
C GLY A 72 0.65 5.12 -18.07
N ASP A 73 1.97 5.03 -18.13
CA ASP A 73 2.71 4.16 -19.04
C ASP A 73 3.70 3.35 -18.19
N VAL A 74 3.69 2.03 -18.32
CA VAL A 74 4.59 1.09 -17.64
C VAL A 74 5.13 0.06 -18.62
N PRO A 75 6.39 -0.37 -18.47
CA PRO A 75 6.95 -1.39 -19.33
C PRO A 75 6.18 -2.72 -19.20
N ALA A 76 6.24 -3.55 -20.23
CA ALA A 76 5.57 -4.86 -20.27
C ALA A 76 5.94 -5.80 -19.10
N THR A 77 7.10 -5.57 -18.47
CA THR A 77 7.49 -6.15 -17.19
C THR A 77 8.03 -5.04 -16.32
N VAL A 78 7.47 -4.91 -15.11
CA VAL A 78 7.78 -3.84 -14.16
C VAL A 78 7.98 -4.43 -12.78
N ASP A 79 8.93 -3.89 -12.03
CA ASP A 79 9.14 -4.23 -10.63
C ASP A 79 8.30 -3.32 -9.74
N VAL A 80 7.36 -3.90 -9.01
CA VAL A 80 6.56 -3.18 -8.01
C VAL A 80 7.24 -3.35 -6.65
N LEU A 81 7.67 -2.26 -6.04
CA LEU A 81 8.30 -2.23 -4.73
C LEU A 81 7.27 -1.96 -3.64
N SER A 82 7.37 -2.67 -2.53
CA SER A 82 6.52 -2.46 -1.35
C SER A 82 7.30 -2.70 -0.06
N PRO A 83 6.99 -2.01 1.04
CA PRO A 83 7.55 -2.36 2.35
C PRO A 83 7.38 -3.85 2.64
N TYR A 84 8.43 -4.51 3.11
CA TYR A 84 8.39 -5.95 3.42
C TYR A 84 7.36 -6.26 4.51
N GLN A 85 7.23 -5.38 5.50
CA GLN A 85 6.35 -5.58 6.65
C GLN A 85 4.95 -5.02 6.40
N VAL A 86 3.93 -5.85 6.61
CA VAL A 86 2.53 -5.44 6.51
C VAL A 86 2.18 -4.31 7.50
N SER A 87 2.77 -4.34 8.69
CA SER A 87 2.65 -3.27 9.69
C SER A 87 3.14 -1.92 9.15
N ALA A 88 4.19 -1.94 8.31
CA ALA A 88 4.78 -0.79 7.64
C ALA A 88 4.11 -0.45 6.29
N CYS A 89 2.82 -0.76 6.12
CA CYS A 89 2.07 -0.53 4.88
C CYS A 89 2.46 -1.43 3.70
N GLY A 90 3.13 -2.57 3.93
CA GLY A 90 3.42 -3.55 2.89
C GLY A 90 2.15 -4.11 2.24
N VAL A 91 2.14 -4.18 0.90
CA VAL A 91 1.13 -4.94 0.16
C VAL A 91 1.59 -6.39 0.03
N ASP A 92 0.66 -7.34 0.14
CA ASP A 92 0.93 -8.74 -0.18
C ASP A 92 0.33 -9.06 -1.54
N MET A 93 1.20 -9.25 -2.54
CA MET A 93 0.81 -9.71 -3.87
C MET A 93 1.27 -11.15 -4.07
N SER A 94 0.32 -12.06 -4.27
CA SER A 94 0.61 -13.49 -4.46
C SER A 94 1.22 -13.78 -5.84
N VAL A 95 2.32 -14.55 -5.87
CA VAL A 95 2.93 -15.02 -7.12
C VAL A 95 1.95 -15.90 -7.91
N GLY A 96 1.90 -15.71 -9.22
CA GLY A 96 0.97 -16.39 -10.14
C GLY A 96 -0.43 -15.78 -10.19
N VAL A 97 -0.74 -14.78 -9.35
CA VAL A 97 -2.06 -14.13 -9.32
C VAL A 97 -2.01 -12.81 -10.09
N ASN A 98 -3.06 -12.58 -10.89
CA ASN A 98 -3.28 -11.32 -11.57
C ASN A 98 -3.81 -10.27 -10.57
N HIS A 99 -3.13 -9.14 -10.44
CA HIS A 99 -3.50 -8.04 -9.55
C HIS A 99 -3.81 -6.79 -10.35
N LEU A 100 -4.77 -6.01 -9.86
CA LEU A 100 -4.93 -4.60 -10.20
C LEU A 100 -4.02 -3.81 -9.26
N VAL A 101 -2.99 -3.19 -9.82
CA VAL A 101 -1.94 -2.46 -9.11
C VAL A 101 -2.18 -0.96 -9.23
N PHE A 102 -2.18 -0.29 -8.09
CA PHE A 102 -2.13 1.17 -7.99
C PHE A 102 -0.73 1.55 -7.54
N ALA A 103 0.02 2.25 -8.40
CA ALA A 103 1.42 2.55 -8.15
C ALA A 103 1.73 4.05 -8.24
N LYS A 104 2.74 4.44 -7.48
CA LYS A 104 3.39 5.75 -7.42
C LYS A 104 4.82 5.65 -7.96
N GLY A 105 5.45 6.81 -8.10
CA GLY A 105 6.81 6.91 -8.66
C GLY A 105 6.78 7.16 -10.16
N ASP A 106 7.95 7.05 -10.76
CA ASP A 106 8.19 7.11 -12.20
C ASP A 106 8.58 5.72 -12.68
N SER A 107 8.13 5.31 -13.88
CA SER A 107 8.35 3.96 -14.42
C SER A 107 9.58 3.85 -15.33
N SER A 108 10.36 4.92 -15.53
CA SER A 108 11.42 4.97 -16.55
C SER A 108 12.59 4.02 -16.26
N ASP A 109 12.82 3.67 -15.00
CA ASP A 109 13.82 2.67 -14.58
C ASP A 109 13.23 1.25 -14.46
N GLY A 110 11.95 1.09 -14.82
CA GLY A 110 11.22 -0.17 -14.70
C GLY A 110 10.77 -0.50 -13.28
N ARG A 111 10.81 0.47 -12.35
CA ARG A 111 10.39 0.28 -10.96
C ARG A 111 9.25 1.23 -10.62
N VAL A 112 8.26 0.76 -9.87
CA VAL A 112 7.19 1.59 -9.33
C VAL A 112 6.87 1.15 -7.90
N GLU A 113 6.21 1.99 -7.12
CA GLU A 113 5.96 1.71 -5.70
C GLU A 113 4.48 1.51 -5.42
N SER A 114 4.14 0.52 -4.58
CA SER A 114 2.78 0.33 -4.09
C SER A 114 2.75 -0.02 -2.61
N GLN A 115 1.81 0.59 -1.90
CA GLN A 115 1.57 0.39 -0.48
C GLN A 115 0.13 -0.06 -0.25
N ARG A 116 -0.13 -0.65 0.91
CA ARG A 116 -1.44 -1.18 1.31
C ARG A 116 -2.59 -0.18 1.13
N CYS A 117 -2.34 1.10 1.36
CA CYS A 117 -3.35 2.16 1.24
C CYS A 117 -3.59 2.63 -0.20
N ASP A 118 -2.82 2.16 -1.18
CA ASP A 118 -3.02 2.52 -2.58
C ASP A 118 -4.16 1.72 -3.21
N GLY A 119 -4.57 0.61 -2.60
CA GLY A 119 -5.72 -0.17 -3.04
C GLY A 119 -5.40 -1.28 -4.03
N THR A 120 -4.13 -1.65 -4.17
CA THR A 120 -3.72 -2.84 -4.93
C THR A 120 -4.45 -4.08 -4.42
N ARG A 121 -5.10 -4.80 -5.33
CA ARG A 121 -5.98 -5.94 -5.04
C ARG A 121 -5.96 -6.97 -6.16
N PRO A 122 -6.43 -8.21 -5.95
CA PRO A 122 -6.64 -9.14 -7.05
C PRO A 122 -7.52 -8.55 -8.16
N ALA A 123 -7.14 -8.81 -9.42
CA ALA A 123 -7.88 -8.32 -10.59
C ALA A 123 -9.25 -9.02 -10.74
N SER A 124 -9.46 -10.15 -10.06
CA SER A 124 -10.74 -10.86 -10.01
C SER A 124 -11.89 -10.03 -9.42
N TYR A 125 -11.58 -8.97 -8.66
CA TYR A 125 -12.57 -8.01 -8.15
C TYR A 125 -13.03 -6.98 -9.21
N GLY A 126 -12.57 -7.11 -10.46
CA GLY A 126 -12.98 -6.28 -11.60
C GLY A 126 -12.05 -5.10 -11.88
N PRO A 127 -12.37 -4.29 -12.91
CA PRO A 127 -11.59 -3.11 -13.29
C PRO A 127 -11.58 -2.04 -12.16
N PRO A 128 -10.69 -1.04 -12.21
CA PRO A 128 -10.70 0.06 -11.26
C PRO A 128 -11.99 0.88 -11.35
N ASN A 129 -12.60 1.20 -10.22
CA ASN A 129 -13.66 2.20 -10.12
C ASN A 129 -13.04 3.60 -10.14
N THR A 130 -13.32 4.35 -11.20
CA THR A 130 -12.80 5.71 -11.42
C THR A 130 -13.82 6.80 -11.14
N THR A 131 -15.03 6.44 -10.71
CA THR A 131 -16.14 7.39 -10.52
C THR A 131 -16.03 8.05 -9.15
N LEU A 132 -15.69 9.34 -9.14
CA LEU A 132 -15.74 10.16 -7.93
C LEU A 132 -17.20 10.47 -7.59
N THR A 133 -17.85 9.59 -6.84
CA THR A 133 -19.17 9.89 -6.29
C THR A 133 -18.98 10.83 -5.10
N THR A 134 -19.18 12.13 -5.32
CA THR A 134 -19.29 13.10 -4.23
C THR A 134 -20.62 12.87 -3.52
N THR A 135 -20.69 11.87 -2.66
CA THR A 135 -21.75 11.84 -1.64
C THR A 135 -21.40 12.93 -0.64
N ALA A 136 -21.90 14.15 -0.89
CA ALA A 136 -21.87 15.20 0.12
C ALA A 136 -22.46 14.61 1.42
N PRO A 137 -21.84 14.81 2.60
CA PRO A 137 -22.47 14.45 3.84
C PRO A 137 -23.79 15.23 3.93
N THR A 138 -24.92 14.53 3.79
CA THR A 138 -26.21 15.10 4.16
C THR A 138 -26.20 15.25 5.68
N THR A 139 -25.71 16.39 6.15
CA THR A 139 -25.97 16.85 7.52
C THR A 139 -27.50 16.94 7.66
N PRO A 140 -28.14 16.15 8.54
CA PRO A 140 -29.55 16.33 8.80
C PRO A 140 -29.74 17.72 9.40
N CYS A 141 -30.56 18.55 8.75
CA CYS A 141 -30.96 19.84 9.28
C CYS A 141 -31.86 19.58 10.49
N ASN A 142 -31.29 19.60 11.70
CA ASN A 142 -32.07 19.56 12.93
C ASN A 142 -32.79 20.91 13.07
N THR A 143 -34.07 20.94 12.74
CA THR A 143 -34.95 22.07 13.04
C THR A 143 -35.13 22.14 14.57
N ALA A 144 -34.45 23.08 15.22
CA ALA A 144 -34.74 23.43 16.59
C ALA A 144 -36.03 24.27 16.62
N THR A 145 -37.12 23.69 17.10
CA THR A 145 -38.34 24.42 17.47
C THR A 145 -38.17 24.90 18.91
N SER A 146 -38.21 26.21 19.13
CA SER A 146 -38.46 26.84 20.45
C SER A 146 -39.88 27.38 20.47
#